data_AF-A0AAN6LBA9-F1
#
_entry.id   AF-A0AAN6LBA9-F1
#
_cell.length_a   1.000
_cell.length_b   1.000
_cell.length_c   1.000
_cell.angle_alpha   90.00
_cell.angle_beta   90.00
_cell.angle_gamma   90.00
#
_symmetry.space_group_name_H-M   'P 1'
#
loop_
_entity.id
_entity.type
_entity.pdbx_description
1 polymer ?
#
loop_
_entity_poly.entity_id
_entity_poly.type
_entity_poly.pdbx_seq_one_letter_code
_entity_poly.pdbx_strand_id
1 'polypeptide(L)'
;MLVLLLSSGLHFSLCLVESISGSAHLSPNLSKYSYSEAIPLLYTRNTFIFRNLPTITRFTSTIPQQRMECLRSIRLEWIFSEVEMDYPYGTAAGYSTVVEKGFDTRWKPLWRTLACMSGLQELHVRLIRGTFAQMPTSIWEDRIFEPMRQFEGLEKFGVEVNWVVKPSSVVGPFQVTVVDEKREDNMRGID
;
A
#
# COMPACT_ATOMS: atom_id res chain seq x y z
N MET A 1 -15.85 -12.08 -1.33
CA MET A 1 -14.57 -11.40 -1.08
C MET A 1 -14.87 -10.19 -0.21
N LEU A 2 -14.36 -10.15 1.03
CA LEU A 2 -14.60 -9.03 1.93
C LEU A 2 -13.36 -8.12 1.89
N VAL A 3 -13.60 -6.82 1.68
CA VAL A 3 -12.55 -5.82 1.44
C VAL A 3 -12.44 -4.96 2.70
N LEU A 4 -11.30 -5.02 3.37
CA LEU A 4 -11.04 -4.18 4.55
C LEU A 4 -10.31 -2.91 4.11
N LEU A 5 -10.99 -1.78 4.24
CA LEU A 5 -10.44 -0.45 3.96
C LEU A 5 -9.83 0.13 5.23
N LEU A 6 -8.52 0.40 5.23
CA LEU A 6 -7.84 1.07 6.33
C LEU A 6 -7.46 2.48 5.87
N SER A 7 -8.17 3.48 6.40
CA SER A 7 -7.83 4.91 6.23
C SER A 7 -7.32 5.48 7.54
N SER A 8 -6.34 6.38 7.44
CA SER A 8 -5.68 7.06 8.56
C SER A 8 -6.66 7.87 9.41
N GLY A 9 -7.18 7.23 10.46
CA GLY A 9 -8.05 7.78 11.49
C GLY A 9 -8.13 6.76 12.64
N LEU A 10 -8.06 7.23 13.87
CA LEU A 10 -7.86 6.47 15.11
C LEU A 10 -8.83 5.28 15.30
N HIS A 11 -8.37 4.31 16.11
CA HIS A 11 -8.98 3.02 16.50
C HIS A 11 -8.85 1.86 15.50
N PHE A 12 -7.79 1.05 15.70
CA PHE A 12 -7.83 -0.39 15.41
C PHE A 12 -8.82 -1.07 16.40
N SER A 13 -10.10 -0.75 16.30
CA SER A 13 -11.16 -1.60 16.80
C SER A 13 -11.67 -2.36 15.59
N LEU A 14 -11.46 -3.68 15.59
CA LEU A 14 -12.07 -4.53 14.59
C LEU A 14 -13.59 -4.32 14.66
N CYS A 15 -14.16 -3.61 13.68
CA CYS A 15 -15.61 -3.48 13.48
C CYS A 15 -16.32 -4.82 13.19
N LEU A 16 -15.68 -5.95 13.46
CA LEU A 16 -16.31 -7.27 13.47
C LEU A 16 -17.04 -7.59 14.78
N VAL A 17 -16.82 -6.83 15.87
CA VAL A 17 -17.45 -7.13 17.18
C VAL A 17 -18.81 -6.44 17.36
N GLU A 18 -19.08 -5.31 16.72
CA GLU A 18 -20.35 -4.60 16.95
C GLU A 18 -21.58 -5.27 16.31
N SER A 19 -21.41 -6.14 15.30
CA SER A 19 -22.52 -6.97 14.79
C SER A 19 -22.84 -8.19 15.66
N ILE A 20 -22.03 -8.51 16.67
CA ILE A 20 -22.28 -9.62 17.61
C ILE A 20 -22.76 -9.08 18.98
N SER A 21 -22.71 -7.76 19.19
CA SER A 21 -23.17 -7.10 20.44
C SER A 21 -24.70 -6.93 20.53
N GLY A 22 -25.45 -7.83 19.90
CA GLY A 22 -26.90 -7.94 20.05
C GLY A 22 -27.34 -8.98 21.08
N SER A 23 -26.41 -9.68 21.74
CA SER A 23 -26.78 -10.68 22.75
C SER A 23 -25.85 -10.59 23.97
N ALA A 24 -26.37 -10.01 25.04
CA ALA A 24 -25.81 -10.04 26.38
C ALA A 24 -25.59 -11.50 26.84
N HIS A 25 -24.60 -11.70 27.72
CA HIS A 25 -24.21 -12.96 28.40
C HIS A 25 -23.19 -13.92 27.73
N LEU A 26 -22.13 -13.41 27.09
CA LEU A 26 -20.97 -14.26 26.77
C LEU A 26 -19.77 -13.96 27.69
N SER A 27 -19.32 -15.01 28.39
CA SER A 27 -18.15 -15.04 29.27
C SER A 27 -16.91 -14.43 28.60
N PRO A 28 -16.07 -13.65 29.31
CA PRO A 28 -14.87 -13.00 28.76
C PRO A 28 -13.81 -13.97 28.21
N ASN A 29 -13.98 -15.27 28.46
CA ASN A 29 -13.10 -16.31 27.93
C ASN A 29 -13.56 -16.82 26.55
N LEU A 30 -14.86 -16.82 26.24
CA LEU A 30 -15.35 -17.30 24.93
C LEU A 30 -14.92 -16.36 23.79
N SER A 31 -14.85 -15.06 24.06
CA SER A 31 -14.44 -14.06 23.07
C SER A 31 -12.97 -14.23 22.64
N LYS A 32 -12.08 -14.68 23.53
CA LYS A 32 -10.65 -14.86 23.20
C LYS A 32 -10.41 -16.09 22.33
N TYR A 33 -11.06 -17.21 22.64
CA TYR A 33 -10.90 -18.45 21.88
C TYR A 33 -11.52 -18.35 20.49
N SER A 34 -12.78 -17.87 20.39
CA SER A 34 -13.43 -17.66 19.09
C SER A 34 -12.70 -16.63 18.22
N TYR A 35 -12.11 -15.61 18.84
CA TYR A 35 -11.30 -14.63 18.12
C TYR A 35 -9.99 -15.23 17.62
N SER A 36 -9.32 -16.08 18.42
CA SER A 36 -8.09 -16.77 17.98
C SER A 36 -8.32 -17.73 16.79
N GLU A 37 -9.48 -18.40 16.74
CA GLU A 37 -9.86 -19.28 15.63
C GLU A 37 -10.23 -18.49 14.36
N ALA A 38 -10.82 -17.30 14.52
CA ALA A 38 -11.21 -16.46 13.41
C ALA A 38 -10.05 -15.70 12.76
N ILE A 39 -8.97 -15.39 13.51
CA ILE A 39 -7.83 -14.60 13.01
C ILE A 39 -7.24 -15.20 11.72
N PRO A 40 -6.84 -16.49 11.65
CA PRO A 40 -6.26 -17.03 10.42
C PRO A 40 -7.22 -16.89 9.23
N LEU A 41 -8.51 -17.15 9.43
CA LEU A 41 -9.53 -17.03 8.39
C LEU A 41 -9.67 -15.57 7.90
N LEU A 42 -9.63 -14.60 8.81
CA LEU A 42 -9.70 -13.18 8.47
C LEU A 42 -8.48 -12.70 7.68
N TYR A 43 -7.28 -13.13 8.04
CA TYR A 43 -6.07 -12.65 7.36
C TYR A 43 -5.82 -13.39 6.04
N THR A 44 -6.22 -14.66 5.95
CA THR A 44 -5.98 -15.49 4.77
C THR A 44 -7.01 -15.30 3.66
N ARG A 45 -8.27 -14.95 3.97
CA ARG A 45 -9.35 -14.85 2.97
C ARG A 45 -9.65 -13.43 2.47
N ASN A 46 -9.06 -12.42 3.08
CA ASN A 46 -9.35 -11.03 2.77
C ASN A 46 -8.19 -10.34 2.06
N THR A 47 -8.55 -9.40 1.19
CA THR A 47 -7.61 -8.46 0.58
C THR A 47 -7.56 -7.20 1.41
N PHE A 48 -6.37 -6.83 1.86
CA PHE A 48 -6.13 -5.63 2.65
C PHE A 48 -5.78 -4.46 1.74
N ILE A 49 -6.54 -3.38 1.81
CA ILE A 49 -6.32 -2.21 0.96
C ILE A 49 -5.75 -1.06 1.78
N PHE A 50 -4.58 -0.58 1.38
CA PHE A 50 -3.88 0.54 1.99
C PHE A 50 -3.82 1.69 0.99
N ARG A 51 -4.38 2.85 1.34
CA ARG A 51 -4.42 4.03 0.46
C ARG A 51 -3.30 5.04 0.67
N ASN A 52 -2.43 4.78 1.64
CA ASN A 52 -1.28 5.62 1.90
C ASN A 52 -0.16 4.79 2.56
N LEU A 53 1.09 5.18 2.30
CA LEU A 53 2.26 4.50 2.86
C LEU A 53 2.26 4.50 4.41
N PRO A 54 1.92 5.59 5.12
CA PRO A 54 1.94 5.58 6.59
C PRO A 54 1.02 4.52 7.21
N THR A 55 -0.14 4.24 6.60
CA THR A 55 -1.08 3.25 7.13
C THR A 55 -0.53 1.84 7.03
N ILE A 56 0.06 1.47 5.88
CA ILE A 56 0.69 0.15 5.76
C ILE A 56 1.92 0.04 6.66
N THR A 57 2.78 1.06 6.73
CA THR A 57 3.94 1.06 7.64
C THR A 57 3.52 0.90 9.11
N ARG A 58 2.44 1.57 9.54
CA ARG A 58 1.91 1.43 10.90
C ARG A 58 1.25 0.07 11.12
N PHE A 59 0.51 -0.44 10.14
CA PHE A 59 -0.09 -1.76 10.21
C PHE A 59 0.98 -2.83 10.39
N THR A 60 2.03 -2.80 9.57
CA THR A 60 3.12 -3.79 9.64
C THR A 60 3.94 -3.71 10.93
N SER A 61 4.01 -2.54 11.58
CA SER A 61 4.72 -2.39 12.86
C SER A 61 3.87 -2.73 14.10
N THR A 62 2.55 -2.81 13.95
CA THR A 62 1.62 -3.05 15.06
C THR A 62 1.10 -4.48 15.11
N ILE A 63 1.18 -5.22 14.00
CA ILE A 63 0.68 -6.58 13.92
C ILE A 63 1.80 -7.59 14.21
N PRO A 64 1.54 -8.60 15.08
CA PRO A 64 2.51 -9.66 15.33
C PRO A 64 2.92 -10.41 14.06
N GLN A 65 4.19 -10.79 13.96
CA GLN A 65 4.77 -11.50 12.81
C GLN A 65 3.93 -12.71 12.38
N GLN A 66 3.46 -13.54 13.32
CA GLN A 66 2.62 -14.71 13.03
C GLN A 66 1.34 -14.36 12.24
N ARG A 67 0.77 -13.17 12.47
CA ARG A 67 -0.42 -12.71 11.74
C ARG A 67 -0.06 -12.12 10.38
N MET A 68 1.11 -11.49 10.27
CA MET A 68 1.66 -11.03 9.00
C MET A 68 1.86 -12.18 8.02
N GLU A 69 2.32 -13.34 8.51
CA GLU A 69 2.48 -14.58 7.73
C GLU A 69 1.15 -15.20 7.27
N CYS A 70 0.02 -14.76 7.81
CA CYS A 70 -1.30 -15.22 7.37
C CYS A 70 -1.88 -14.37 6.22
N LEU A 71 -1.30 -13.20 5.94
CA LEU A 71 -1.76 -12.29 4.88
C LEU A 71 -1.47 -12.90 3.52
N ARG A 72 -2.50 -13.05 2.68
CA ARG A 72 -2.34 -13.58 1.32
C ARG A 72 -2.42 -12.53 0.23
N SER A 73 -3.24 -11.49 0.42
CA SER A 73 -3.55 -10.52 -0.63
C SER A 73 -3.50 -9.09 -0.10
N ILE A 74 -2.65 -8.25 -0.71
CA ILE A 74 -2.51 -6.83 -0.38
C ILE A 74 -2.74 -5.98 -1.63
N ARG A 75 -3.52 -4.90 -1.48
CA ARG A 75 -3.61 -3.82 -2.45
C ARG A 75 -3.05 -2.54 -1.83
N LEU A 76 -2.05 -1.97 -2.49
CA LEU A 76 -1.44 -0.71 -2.11
C LEU A 76 -1.81 0.35 -3.14
N GLU A 77 -2.58 1.35 -2.73
CA GLU A 77 -2.87 2.52 -3.54
C GLU A 77 -2.04 3.68 -2.99
N TRP A 78 -1.26 4.32 -3.86
CA TRP A 78 -0.45 5.45 -3.44
C TRP A 78 -0.49 6.56 -4.48
N ILE A 79 -1.04 7.70 -4.06
CA ILE A 79 -0.94 8.97 -4.77
C ILE A 79 0.34 9.64 -4.28
N PHE A 80 1.28 9.86 -5.18
CA PHE A 80 2.52 10.58 -4.88
C PHE A 80 2.55 11.91 -5.64
N SER A 81 3.12 12.93 -5.01
CA SER A 81 3.37 14.23 -5.63
C SER A 81 4.87 14.41 -5.89
N GLU A 82 5.23 15.18 -6.91
CA GLU A 82 6.63 15.42 -7.27
C GLU A 82 7.41 16.17 -6.18
N VAL A 83 6.70 16.92 -5.32
CA VAL A 83 7.29 17.56 -4.13
C VAL A 83 7.84 16.54 -3.14
N GLU A 84 7.27 15.33 -3.11
CA GLU A 84 7.76 14.21 -2.30
C GLU A 84 8.91 13.43 -2.96
N MET A 85 9.23 13.72 -4.22
CA MET A 85 10.18 13.00 -5.09
C MET A 85 11.49 13.77 -5.36
N ASP A 86 11.81 14.74 -4.50
CA ASP A 86 13.01 15.58 -4.57
C ASP A 86 12.96 16.64 -5.69
N TYR A 87 12.30 17.78 -5.45
CA TYR A 87 12.51 18.96 -6.29
C TYR A 87 13.72 19.75 -5.78
N PRO A 88 14.81 19.90 -6.55
CA PRO A 88 15.82 20.90 -6.26
C PRO A 88 15.21 22.26 -6.59
N TYR A 89 14.59 22.91 -5.61
CA TYR A 89 14.40 24.36 -5.72
C TYR A 89 15.80 24.96 -5.75
N GLY A 90 16.23 25.39 -6.95
CA GLY A 90 17.43 26.19 -7.12
C GLY A 90 17.28 27.46 -6.31
N THR A 91 17.74 27.44 -5.07
CA THR A 91 18.06 28.65 -4.35
C THR A 91 19.41 29.13 -4.86
N ALA A 92 19.55 30.43 -5.11
CA ALA A 92 20.73 31.08 -5.69
C ALA A 92 22.03 30.97 -4.85
N ALA A 93 22.06 30.07 -3.87
CA ALA A 93 23.14 29.87 -2.92
C ALA A 93 23.44 28.37 -2.76
N GLY A 94 23.94 27.72 -3.81
CA GLY A 94 24.91 26.59 -3.74
C GLY A 94 24.69 25.39 -2.80
N TYR A 95 23.56 25.26 -2.10
CA TYR A 95 23.28 24.17 -1.17
C TYR A 95 22.31 23.20 -1.81
N SER A 96 22.87 22.20 -2.48
CA SER A 96 22.20 20.95 -2.80
C SER A 96 21.97 20.14 -1.52
N THR A 97 21.08 20.60 -0.64
CA THR A 97 20.49 19.70 0.37
C THR A 97 19.31 19.01 -0.31
N VAL A 98 19.66 18.03 -1.12
CA VAL A 98 18.74 17.14 -1.82
C VAL A 98 17.73 16.62 -0.80
N VAL A 99 16.45 16.81 -1.09
CA VAL A 99 15.29 16.30 -0.33
C VAL A 99 15.19 14.77 -0.45
N GLU A 100 16.28 14.10 -0.86
CA GLU A 100 16.53 12.66 -1.11
C GLU A 100 15.99 11.70 -0.03
N LYS A 101 15.61 12.23 1.12
CA LYS A 101 15.18 11.48 2.28
C LYS A 101 13.67 11.21 2.31
N GLY A 102 12.80 11.92 1.59
CA GLY A 102 11.35 11.73 1.77
C GLY A 102 10.81 10.43 1.15
N PHE A 103 11.11 10.21 -0.13
CA PHE A 103 10.63 9.08 -0.90
C PHE A 103 11.33 7.77 -0.50
N ASP A 104 12.66 7.74 -0.61
CA ASP A 104 13.44 6.51 -0.42
C ASP A 104 13.35 5.98 1.01
N THR A 105 13.18 6.84 2.02
CA THR A 105 13.05 6.39 3.42
C THR A 105 11.67 5.79 3.73
N ARG A 106 10.66 6.00 2.90
CA ARG A 106 9.33 5.40 3.08
C ARG A 106 9.12 4.23 2.13
N TRP A 107 9.51 4.39 0.87
CA TRP A 107 9.27 3.42 -0.19
C TRP A 107 10.14 2.17 -0.02
N LYS A 108 11.47 2.30 0.03
CA LYS A 108 12.37 1.12 0.12
C LYS A 108 12.15 0.30 1.38
N PRO A 109 11.98 0.89 2.58
CA PRO A 109 11.69 0.10 3.78
C PRO A 109 10.36 -0.64 3.70
N LEU A 110 9.33 -0.05 3.09
CA LEU A 110 8.06 -0.75 2.89
C LEU A 110 8.24 -2.05 2.10
N TRP A 111 8.99 -2.00 1.00
CA TRP A 111 9.26 -3.20 0.19
C TRP A 111 10.05 -4.26 0.95
N ARG A 112 11.02 -3.86 1.78
CA ARG A 112 11.71 -4.79 2.69
C ARG A 112 10.74 -5.45 3.66
N THR A 113 9.81 -4.68 4.23
CA THR A 113 8.80 -5.23 5.15
C THR A 113 7.85 -6.17 4.44
N LEU A 114 7.39 -5.84 3.23
CA LEU A 114 6.59 -6.73 2.38
C LEU A 114 7.35 -8.02 2.06
N ALA A 115 8.66 -7.95 1.83
CA ALA A 115 9.48 -9.12 1.47
C ALA A 115 9.64 -10.09 2.65
N CYS A 116 9.49 -9.61 3.88
CA CYS A 116 9.45 -10.45 5.08
C CYS A 116 8.09 -11.15 5.30
N MET A 117 7.06 -10.87 4.47
CA MET A 117 5.74 -11.51 4.58
C MET A 117 5.73 -12.81 3.78
N SER A 118 6.25 -13.89 4.36
CA SER A 118 6.32 -15.22 3.71
C SER A 118 4.96 -15.79 3.29
N GLY A 119 3.87 -15.26 3.85
CA GLY A 119 2.51 -15.65 3.50
C GLY A 119 1.95 -14.97 2.25
N LEU A 120 2.53 -13.85 1.83
CA LEU A 120 1.96 -13.01 0.79
C LEU A 120 2.01 -13.74 -0.56
N GLN A 121 0.87 -13.87 -1.22
CA GLN A 121 0.73 -14.56 -2.51
C GLN A 121 0.38 -13.56 -3.63
N GLU A 122 -0.42 -12.55 -3.30
CA GLU A 122 -0.91 -11.57 -4.26
C GLU A 122 -0.59 -10.15 -3.77
N LEU A 123 0.08 -9.39 -4.62
CA LEU A 123 0.34 -7.97 -4.42
C LEU A 123 -0.16 -7.17 -5.62
N HIS A 124 -0.99 -6.18 -5.35
CA HIS A 124 -1.42 -5.21 -6.35
C HIS A 124 -1.01 -3.82 -5.89
N VAL A 125 -0.29 -3.08 -6.73
CA VAL A 125 0.17 -1.72 -6.42
C VAL A 125 -0.39 -0.75 -7.44
N ARG A 126 -1.28 0.14 -7.03
CA ARG A 126 -1.77 1.25 -7.84
C ARG A 126 -1.00 2.51 -7.48
N LEU A 127 -0.21 3.01 -8.42
CA LEU A 127 0.55 4.23 -8.30
C LEU A 127 -0.12 5.34 -9.10
N ILE A 128 -0.35 6.47 -8.45
CA ILE A 128 -1.01 7.61 -9.07
C ILE A 128 -0.05 8.80 -8.97
N ARG A 129 0.40 9.28 -10.12
CA ARG A 129 1.17 10.52 -10.25
C ARG A 129 0.20 11.70 -10.15
N GLY A 130 0.38 12.53 -9.12
CA GLY A 130 -0.36 13.77 -8.95
C GLY A 130 -0.03 14.83 -10.01
N THR A 131 -0.91 15.82 -10.16
CA THR A 131 -0.94 16.82 -11.26
C THR A 131 0.09 17.95 -11.20
N PHE A 132 1.12 17.86 -10.35
CA PHE A 132 2.02 18.98 -10.10
C PHE A 132 3.40 18.79 -10.75
N ALA A 133 3.60 19.49 -11.87
CA ALA A 133 4.85 19.88 -12.55
C ALA A 133 5.61 18.84 -13.42
N GLN A 134 6.56 19.37 -14.19
CA GLN A 134 7.14 18.81 -15.42
C GLN A 134 8.50 18.13 -15.14
N MET A 135 8.54 17.10 -14.30
CA MET A 135 9.75 16.28 -14.19
C MET A 135 9.94 15.38 -15.43
N PRO A 136 11.18 15.24 -15.94
CA PRO A 136 11.50 14.23 -16.95
C PRO A 136 11.16 12.83 -16.42
N THR A 137 10.27 12.13 -17.12
CA THR A 137 9.70 10.83 -16.74
C THR A 137 10.74 9.77 -16.34
N SER A 138 11.99 9.87 -16.82
CA SER A 138 12.97 8.78 -16.71
C SER A 138 13.62 8.56 -15.35
N ILE A 139 13.83 9.59 -14.54
CA ILE A 139 14.69 9.48 -13.35
C ILE A 139 13.95 8.79 -12.19
N TRP A 140 12.65 9.04 -12.05
CA TRP A 140 11.86 8.55 -10.93
C TRP A 140 11.21 7.20 -11.22
N GLU A 141 10.96 6.85 -12.49
CA GLU A 141 10.42 5.52 -12.85
C GLU A 141 11.33 4.40 -12.35
N ASP A 142 12.62 4.49 -12.65
CA ASP A 142 13.58 3.49 -12.18
C ASP A 142 13.64 3.43 -10.65
N ARG A 143 13.56 4.56 -9.95
CA ARG A 143 13.53 4.60 -8.47
C ARG A 143 12.25 3.97 -7.89
N ILE A 144 11.10 4.18 -8.54
CA ILE A 144 9.83 3.59 -8.13
C ILE A 144 9.86 2.07 -8.30
N PHE A 145 10.30 1.61 -9.48
CA PHE A 145 10.24 0.19 -9.82
C PHE A 145 11.39 -0.61 -9.21
N GLU A 146 12.56 -0.02 -8.95
CA GLU A 146 13.74 -0.71 -8.40
C GLU A 146 13.44 -1.67 -7.25
N PRO A 147 12.76 -1.27 -6.16
CA PRO A 147 12.50 -2.18 -5.06
C PRO A 147 11.48 -3.28 -5.42
N MET A 148 10.63 -3.06 -6.43
CA MET A 148 9.71 -4.07 -6.95
C MET A 148 10.42 -5.15 -7.76
N ARG A 149 11.52 -4.80 -8.44
CA ARG A 149 12.31 -5.75 -9.25
C ARG A 149 12.94 -6.84 -8.41
N GLN A 150 13.21 -6.55 -7.13
CA GLN A 150 13.81 -7.48 -6.17
C GLN A 150 12.77 -8.35 -5.46
N PHE A 151 11.48 -8.17 -5.77
CA PHE A 151 10.38 -8.80 -5.04
C PHE A 151 9.89 -10.07 -5.73
N GLU A 152 10.36 -11.23 -5.28
CA GLU A 152 10.06 -12.53 -5.88
C GLU A 152 9.09 -13.38 -5.04
N GLY A 153 8.63 -14.49 -5.59
CA GLY A 153 7.86 -15.51 -4.85
C GLY A 153 6.35 -15.29 -4.76
N LEU A 154 5.83 -14.22 -5.38
CA LEU A 154 4.38 -13.98 -5.49
C LEU A 154 3.74 -14.83 -6.59
N GLU A 155 2.53 -15.31 -6.34
CA GLU A 155 1.67 -15.93 -7.37
C GLU A 155 1.14 -14.88 -8.35
N LYS A 156 0.81 -13.68 -7.85
CA LYS A 156 0.37 -12.55 -8.67
C LYS A 156 0.99 -11.25 -8.20
N PHE A 157 1.59 -10.53 -9.14
CA PHE A 157 2.13 -9.21 -8.88
C PHE A 157 1.71 -8.24 -10.00
N GLY A 158 0.73 -7.40 -9.69
CA GLY A 158 0.20 -6.39 -10.60
C GLY A 158 0.58 -4.98 -10.17
N VAL A 159 0.91 -4.13 -11.14
CA VAL A 159 1.18 -2.70 -10.91
C VAL A 159 0.31 -1.88 -11.85
N GLU A 160 -0.52 -1.00 -11.31
CA GLU A 160 -1.31 -0.05 -12.06
C GLU A 160 -0.70 1.35 -11.97
N VAL A 161 -0.67 2.08 -13.07
CA VAL A 161 -0.09 3.44 -13.15
C VAL A 161 -0.99 4.35 -13.98
N ASN A 162 -1.05 5.64 -13.66
CA ASN A 162 -1.80 6.65 -14.45
C ASN A 162 -0.90 7.45 -15.42
N TRP A 163 0.32 6.98 -15.73
CA TRP A 163 1.25 7.64 -16.65
C TRP A 163 1.85 6.66 -17.66
N VAL A 164 2.40 7.20 -18.75
CA VAL A 164 3.10 6.42 -19.77
C VAL A 164 4.44 5.93 -19.23
N VAL A 165 4.59 4.62 -19.12
CA VAL A 165 5.83 3.99 -18.60
C VAL A 165 6.78 3.61 -19.72
N LYS A 166 8.07 3.83 -19.51
CA LYS A 166 9.10 3.33 -20.43
C LYS A 166 9.22 1.80 -20.35
N PRO A 167 9.25 1.08 -21.50
CA PRO A 167 9.41 -0.37 -21.50
C PRO A 167 10.67 -0.85 -20.75
N SER A 168 11.76 -0.08 -20.81
CA SER A 168 13.02 -0.39 -20.10
C SER A 168 12.88 -0.37 -18.57
N SER A 169 11.91 0.36 -18.03
CA SER A 169 11.74 0.52 -16.59
C SER A 169 10.85 -0.57 -15.97
N VAL A 170 10.14 -1.35 -16.79
CA VAL A 170 9.16 -2.40 -16.40
C VAL A 170 9.79 -3.80 -16.29
N VAL A 171 11.11 -3.90 -16.23
CA VAL A 171 11.77 -5.21 -16.09
C VAL A 171 11.61 -5.71 -14.65
N GLY A 172 10.86 -6.79 -14.43
CA GLY A 172 10.68 -7.40 -13.11
C GLY A 172 9.60 -8.50 -13.07
N PRO A 173 9.33 -9.05 -11.88
CA PRO A 173 8.35 -10.13 -11.67
C PRO A 173 6.89 -9.65 -11.67
N PHE A 174 6.63 -8.40 -12.08
CA PHE A 174 5.32 -7.76 -12.04
C PHE A 174 4.79 -7.39 -13.43
N GLN A 175 3.47 -7.32 -13.55
CA GLN A 175 2.78 -6.89 -14.76
C GLN A 175 2.30 -5.44 -14.58
N VAL A 176 2.76 -4.53 -15.45
CA VAL A 176 2.32 -3.13 -15.43
C VAL A 176 1.13 -2.92 -16.34
N THR A 177 0.08 -2.28 -15.83
CA THR A 177 -1.08 -1.82 -16.59
C THR A 177 -1.20 -0.31 -16.48
N VAL A 178 -1.23 0.38 -17.61
CA VAL A 178 -1.50 1.82 -17.65
C VAL A 178 -3.01 2.03 -17.65
N VAL A 179 -3.52 2.79 -16.69
CA VAL A 179 -4.94 3.06 -16.51
C VAL A 179 -5.19 4.54 -16.76
N ASP A 180 -6.02 4.85 -17.76
CA ASP A 180 -6.47 6.23 -18.00
C ASP A 180 -7.40 6.69 -16.87
N GLU A 181 -7.02 7.77 -16.19
CA GLU A 181 -7.72 8.29 -15.00
C GLU A 181 -9.06 8.99 -15.32
N LYS A 182 -9.55 8.88 -16.56
CA LYS A 182 -10.72 9.60 -17.10
C LYS A 182 -12.09 9.23 -16.46
N ARG A 183 -12.16 8.61 -15.27
CA ARG A 183 -13.41 7.96 -14.81
C ARG A 183 -13.94 8.26 -13.41
N GLU A 184 -13.28 9.00 -12.52
CA GLU A 184 -13.79 9.15 -11.14
C GLU A 184 -14.33 10.53 -10.74
N ASP A 185 -14.16 11.58 -11.55
CA ASP A 185 -14.71 12.91 -11.21
C ASP A 185 -16.20 13.08 -11.55
N ASN A 186 -16.83 12.10 -12.22
CA ASN A 186 -18.24 12.20 -12.61
C ASN A 186 -19.24 11.71 -11.54
N MET A 187 -18.79 11.40 -10.31
CA MET A 187 -19.68 10.99 -9.19
C MET A 187 -19.62 11.89 -7.95
N ARG A 188 -18.95 13.05 -8.00
CA ARG A 188 -19.03 14.07 -6.94
C ARG A 188 -19.83 15.31 -7.37
N GLY A 189 -20.93 15.08 -8.08
CA GLY A 189 -21.80 16.14 -8.57
C GLY A 189 -23.27 15.78 -8.52
N ILE A 190 -23.74 15.17 -7.42
CA ILE A 190 -25.15 15.00 -6.99
C ILE A 190 -25.05 14.70 -5.47
N ASP A 191 -25.56 15.43 -4.48
CA ASP A 191 -26.41 16.61 -4.30
C ASP A 191 -25.82 17.47 -3.16
#